data_AF-K1SNU6-F1
#
_entry.id   AF-K1SNU6-F1
#
_cell.length_a   1.000
_cell.length_b   1.000
_cell.length_c   1.000
_cell.angle_alpha   90.00
_cell.angle_beta   90.00
_cell.angle_gamma   90.00
#
_symmetry.space_group_name_H-M   'P 1'
#
loop_
_entity.id
_entity.type
_entity.pdbx_description
1 polymer ?
#
loop_
_entity_poly.entity_id
_entity_poly.type
_entity_poly.pdbx_seq_one_letter_code
_entity_poly.pdbx_strand_id
1 'polypeptide(L)'
;RGTLAKLYENVEADLVEAEKTVTAQGTPTDQIYLTKDAITAFRAELALHLHQYTEASQYAQSLYGTYPLVTTAEGLERMWREDTSTENILQLEVLRTTMTTVNSFGSYLNSSWEPNSGVYFYAPTYIPEQHIVKLFKDADFRTDIFLVKNANVTISGNKGVGVLIGKFRGNKNFQTNTTTLVYRNRPKMFRISQMYLVDAEAQ
;
A
#
# COMPACT_ATOMS: atom_id res chain seq x y z
N ARG A 1 -2.90 20.43 -25.23
CA ARG A 1 -2.27 19.91 -23.99
C ARG A 1 -1.25 20.94 -23.53
N GLY A 2 -1.14 21.20 -22.22
CA GLY A 2 -0.09 22.08 -21.67
C GLY A 2 1.28 21.41 -21.67
N THR A 3 2.32 22.16 -21.28
CA THR A 3 3.67 21.61 -21.05
C THR A 3 3.72 20.86 -19.72
N LEU A 4 4.71 19.97 -19.57
CA LEU A 4 4.94 19.24 -18.32
C LEU A 4 5.28 20.20 -17.16
N ALA A 5 6.12 21.21 -17.42
CA ALA A 5 6.43 22.25 -16.44
C ALA A 5 5.17 22.98 -15.97
N LYS A 6 4.29 23.38 -16.90
CA LYS A 6 3.06 24.10 -16.53
C LYS A 6 2.09 23.23 -15.74
N LEU A 7 2.06 21.92 -16.01
CA LEU A 7 1.27 20.97 -15.23
C LEU A 7 1.75 20.97 -13.77
N TYR A 8 3.05 20.82 -13.51
CA TYR A 8 3.56 20.78 -12.15
C TYR A 8 3.42 22.12 -11.41
N GLU A 9 3.61 23.25 -12.10
CA GLU A 9 3.29 24.57 -11.53
C GLU A 9 1.84 24.65 -11.04
N ASN A 10 0.89 24.14 -11.84
CA ASN A 10 -0.52 24.15 -11.47
C ASN A 10 -0.79 23.20 -10.29
N VAL A 11 -0.20 22.01 -10.27
CA VAL A 11 -0.34 21.07 -9.14
C VAL A 11 0.19 21.69 -7.85
N GLU A 12 1.38 22.30 -7.88
CA GLU A 12 1.95 22.94 -6.69
C GLU A 12 1.10 24.13 -6.23
N ALA A 13 0.61 24.96 -7.17
CA ALA A 13 -0.30 26.06 -6.85
C ALA A 13 -1.59 25.57 -6.17
N ASP A 14 -2.18 24.47 -6.65
CA ASP A 14 -3.38 23.87 -6.05
C ASP A 14 -3.09 23.34 -4.64
N LEU A 15 -1.92 22.72 -4.41
CA LEU A 15 -1.53 22.23 -3.08
C LEU A 15 -1.28 23.38 -2.09
N VAL A 16 -0.62 24.46 -2.53
CA VAL A 16 -0.43 25.68 -1.73
C VAL A 16 -1.77 26.34 -1.37
N GLU A 17 -2.73 26.36 -2.30
CA GLU A 17 -4.08 26.87 -2.00
C GLU A 17 -4.83 25.95 -1.03
N ALA A 18 -4.71 24.63 -1.19
CA ALA A 18 -5.33 23.65 -0.31
C ALA A 18 -4.84 23.80 1.15
N GLU A 19 -3.55 24.08 1.38
CA GLU A 19 -3.00 24.30 2.73
C GLU A 19 -3.64 25.49 3.47
N LYS A 20 -4.20 26.47 2.74
CA LYS A 20 -4.89 27.63 3.35
C LYS A 20 -6.25 27.25 3.92
N THR A 21 -6.88 26.20 3.40
CA THR A 21 -8.26 25.81 3.73
C THR A 21 -8.32 24.51 4.53
N VAL A 22 -7.48 23.52 4.18
CA VAL A 22 -7.33 22.25 4.89
C VAL A 22 -6.30 22.42 6.00
N THR A 23 -6.76 22.94 7.13
CA THR A 23 -5.91 23.32 8.26
C THR A 23 -5.87 22.28 9.38
N ALA A 24 -6.76 21.28 9.33
CA ALA A 24 -6.81 20.22 10.32
C ALA A 24 -5.53 19.36 10.27
N GLN A 25 -4.82 19.30 11.41
CA GLN A 25 -3.68 18.41 11.60
C GLN A 25 -4.14 16.96 11.50
N GLY A 26 -3.35 16.12 10.85
CA GLY A 26 -3.65 14.69 10.74
C GLY A 26 -3.19 13.90 11.96
N THR A 27 -3.82 12.75 12.15
CA THR A 27 -3.34 11.66 13.02
C THR A 27 -3.60 10.33 12.31
N PRO A 28 -3.05 9.20 12.79
CA PRO A 28 -3.37 7.89 12.21
C PRO A 28 -4.88 7.54 12.22
N THR A 29 -5.69 8.16 13.09
CA THR A 29 -7.14 7.93 13.13
C THR A 29 -7.92 8.79 12.13
N ASP A 30 -7.34 9.89 11.63
CA ASP A 30 -7.97 10.80 10.67
C ASP A 30 -7.71 10.41 9.21
N GLN A 31 -7.06 9.26 9.00
CA GLN A 31 -6.57 8.76 7.70
C GLN A 31 -7.64 8.72 6.59
N ILE A 32 -8.94 8.74 6.88
CA ILE A 32 -9.99 8.73 5.83
C ILE A 32 -10.28 10.11 5.24
N TYR A 33 -9.78 11.19 5.86
CA TYR A 33 -9.99 12.57 5.43
C TYR A 33 -8.73 13.15 4.81
N LEU A 34 -8.92 14.14 3.94
CA LEU A 34 -7.81 14.99 3.51
C LEU A 34 -7.46 15.93 4.68
N THR A 35 -6.26 15.73 5.23
CA THR A 35 -5.69 16.53 6.31
C THR A 35 -4.52 17.35 5.79
N LYS A 36 -4.05 18.30 6.60
CA LYS A 36 -2.82 19.04 6.30
C LYS A 36 -1.64 18.08 6.04
N ASP A 37 -1.53 17.00 6.81
CA ASP A 37 -0.45 16.02 6.70
C ASP A 37 -0.52 15.21 5.40
N ALA A 38 -1.73 14.92 4.89
CA ALA A 38 -1.89 14.30 3.59
C ALA A 38 -1.41 15.22 2.45
N ILE A 39 -1.65 16.53 2.57
CA ILE A 39 -1.13 17.52 1.61
C ILE A 39 0.40 17.60 1.70
N THR A 40 0.96 17.67 2.92
CA THR A 40 2.41 17.67 3.14
C THR A 40 3.08 16.41 2.58
N ALA A 41 2.49 15.23 2.76
CA ALA A 41 3.00 13.98 2.19
C ALA A 41 3.01 14.00 0.65
N PHE A 42 1.95 14.54 0.03
CA PHE A 42 1.92 14.71 -1.42
C PHE A 42 3.00 15.70 -1.89
N ARG A 43 3.17 16.83 -1.21
CA ARG A 43 4.22 17.80 -1.54
C ARG A 43 5.62 17.21 -1.40
N ALA A 44 5.86 16.33 -0.43
CA ALA A 44 7.14 15.62 -0.30
C ALA A 44 7.44 14.76 -1.55
N GLU A 45 6.46 13.99 -2.03
CA GLU A 45 6.63 13.17 -3.24
C GLU A 45 6.77 14.01 -4.51
N LEU A 46 5.99 15.09 -4.62
CA LEU A 46 6.08 16.01 -5.75
C LEU A 46 7.45 16.69 -5.78
N ALA A 47 7.93 17.19 -4.64
CA ALA A 47 9.25 17.80 -4.53
C ALA A 47 10.36 16.81 -4.92
N LEU A 48 10.31 15.57 -4.44
CA LEU A 48 11.26 14.53 -4.82
C LEU A 48 11.24 14.29 -6.34
N HIS A 49 10.04 14.17 -6.92
CA HIS A 49 9.85 13.97 -8.36
C HIS A 49 10.38 15.15 -9.20
N LEU A 50 10.37 16.36 -8.65
CA LEU A 50 10.92 17.58 -9.26
C LEU A 50 12.40 17.79 -8.92
N HIS A 51 13.06 16.83 -8.26
CA HIS A 51 14.45 16.92 -7.80
C HIS A 51 14.71 18.09 -6.83
N GLN A 52 13.67 18.52 -6.11
CA GLN A 52 13.72 19.52 -5.04
C GLN A 52 14.01 18.83 -3.71
N TYR A 53 15.23 18.30 -3.60
CA TYR A 53 15.60 17.36 -2.53
C TYR A 53 15.51 17.98 -1.13
N THR A 54 15.92 19.24 -0.97
CA THR A 54 15.84 19.96 0.31
C THR A 54 14.40 20.02 0.82
N GLU A 55 13.47 20.42 -0.05
CA GLU A 55 12.04 20.53 0.24
C GLU A 55 11.42 19.15 0.50
N ALA A 56 11.76 18.15 -0.34
CA ALA A 56 11.27 16.79 -0.18
C ALA A 56 11.63 16.20 1.20
N SER A 57 12.90 16.35 1.60
CA SER A 57 13.41 15.94 2.91
C SER A 57 12.71 16.67 4.05
N GLN A 58 12.57 18.00 3.96
CA GLN A 58 11.89 18.80 4.98
C GLN A 58 10.42 18.41 5.18
N TYR A 59 9.67 18.26 4.09
CA TYR A 59 8.27 17.83 4.16
C TYR A 59 8.15 16.43 4.75
N ALA A 60 8.98 15.48 4.31
CA ALA A 60 8.96 14.12 4.81
C ALA A 60 9.26 14.03 6.32
N GLN A 61 10.34 14.67 6.79
CA GLN A 61 10.77 14.64 8.19
C GLN A 61 9.73 15.27 9.12
N SER A 62 8.99 16.29 8.65
CA SER A 62 7.95 16.95 9.44
C SER A 62 6.85 15.98 9.94
N LEU A 63 6.70 14.81 9.31
CA LEU A 63 5.66 13.84 9.61
C LEU A 63 6.10 12.72 10.59
N TYR A 64 7.40 12.62 10.92
CA TYR A 64 7.96 11.44 11.63
C TYR A 64 7.41 11.26 13.06
N GLY A 65 7.16 12.36 13.77
CA GLY A 65 6.67 12.32 15.15
C GLY A 65 5.19 11.90 15.28
N THR A 66 4.40 12.14 14.23
CA THR A 66 2.94 11.93 14.26
C THR A 66 2.55 10.50 13.90
N TYR A 67 3.32 9.84 13.04
CA TYR A 67 2.99 8.52 12.48
C TYR A 67 4.10 7.51 12.79
N PRO A 68 3.98 6.71 13.87
CA PRO A 68 4.98 5.69 14.18
C PRO A 68 5.01 4.55 13.16
N LEU A 69 6.21 4.09 12.81
CA LEU A 69 6.41 2.85 12.05
C LEU A 69 5.85 1.66 12.82
N VAL A 70 5.28 0.71 12.10
CA VAL A 70 4.89 -0.57 12.69
C VAL A 70 6.15 -1.39 12.99
N THR A 71 6.24 -1.91 14.21
CA THR A 71 7.43 -2.61 14.72
C THR A 71 7.23 -4.12 14.94
N THR A 72 6.07 -4.67 14.55
CA THR A 72 5.74 -6.09 14.73
C THR A 72 5.18 -6.72 13.46
N ALA A 73 5.38 -8.03 13.30
CA ALA A 73 4.80 -8.79 12.19
C ALA A 73 3.26 -8.75 12.22
N GLU A 74 2.67 -8.87 13.40
CA GLU A 74 1.22 -8.83 13.60
C GLU A 74 0.64 -7.47 13.22
N GLY A 75 1.32 -6.38 13.60
CA GLY A 75 0.91 -5.02 13.22
C GLY A 75 0.97 -4.84 11.70
N LEU A 76 2.00 -5.37 11.05
CA LEU A 76 2.16 -5.26 9.61
C LEU A 76 1.10 -6.12 8.89
N GLU A 77 0.75 -7.28 9.43
CA GLU A 77 -0.34 -8.08 8.88
C GLU A 77 -1.67 -7.34 9.03
N ARG A 78 -1.98 -6.78 10.20
CA ARG A 78 -3.21 -5.99 10.44
C ARG A 78 -3.32 -4.80 9.49
N MET A 79 -2.21 -4.13 9.18
CA MET A 79 -2.18 -3.04 8.19
C MET A 79 -2.74 -3.49 6.83
N TRP A 80 -2.35 -4.68 6.35
CA TRP A 80 -2.77 -5.18 5.03
C TRP A 80 -4.02 -6.07 5.06
N ARG A 81 -4.37 -6.65 6.20
CA ARG A 81 -5.50 -7.59 6.31
C ARG A 81 -6.71 -7.00 7.00
N GLU A 82 -6.57 -5.91 7.73
CA GLU A 82 -7.65 -5.29 8.52
C GLU A 82 -7.71 -3.77 8.31
N ASP A 83 -6.80 -3.19 7.52
CA ASP A 83 -6.69 -1.75 7.28
C ASP A 83 -6.49 -0.95 8.60
N THR A 84 -5.81 -1.56 9.58
CA THR A 84 -5.48 -0.94 10.88
C THR A 84 -3.98 -0.74 10.98
N SER A 85 -3.52 0.51 11.11
CA SER A 85 -2.09 0.86 11.11
C SER A 85 -1.83 2.21 11.75
N THR A 86 -0.66 2.35 12.38
CA THR A 86 -0.13 3.66 12.86
C THR A 86 0.58 4.43 11.76
N GLU A 87 0.89 3.79 10.63
CA GLU A 87 1.69 4.40 9.55
C GLU A 87 0.88 5.23 8.56
N ASN A 88 -0.44 5.07 8.51
CA ASN A 88 -1.23 5.62 7.41
C ASN A 88 -1.51 7.11 7.63
N ILE A 89 -1.14 7.93 6.63
CA ILE A 89 -1.39 9.36 6.59
C ILE A 89 -2.71 9.63 5.87
N LEU A 90 -2.91 8.97 4.71
CA LEU A 90 -4.15 9.00 3.95
C LEU A 90 -4.50 7.59 3.46
N GLN A 91 -5.65 7.09 3.90
CA GLN A 91 -6.25 5.83 3.50
C GLN A 91 -7.74 6.04 3.20
N LEU A 92 -8.10 6.02 1.91
CA LEU A 92 -9.47 6.29 1.48
C LEU A 92 -10.44 5.23 2.00
N GLU A 93 -11.60 5.68 2.48
CA GLU A 93 -12.60 4.76 2.99
C GLU A 93 -13.19 3.89 1.87
N VAL A 94 -13.24 2.59 2.15
CA VAL A 94 -14.00 1.61 1.37
C VAL A 94 -14.77 0.76 2.36
N LEU A 95 -16.05 0.57 2.08
CA LEU A 95 -16.94 -0.29 2.84
C LEU A 95 -17.16 -1.59 2.06
N ARG A 96 -17.65 -2.62 2.75
CA ARG A 96 -18.02 -3.88 2.09
C ARG A 96 -19.04 -3.65 0.96
N THR A 97 -20.01 -2.76 1.18
CA THR A 97 -21.05 -2.39 0.20
C THR A 97 -20.51 -1.61 -1.00
N THR A 98 -19.37 -0.94 -0.85
CA THR A 98 -18.73 -0.14 -1.90
C THR A 98 -17.43 -0.75 -2.41
N MET A 99 -17.10 -2.00 -2.06
CA MET A 99 -15.80 -2.59 -2.42
C MET A 99 -15.53 -2.66 -3.93
N THR A 100 -16.58 -2.64 -4.75
CA THR A 100 -16.46 -2.66 -6.21
C THR A 100 -15.93 -1.35 -6.80
N THR A 101 -15.86 -0.26 -6.01
CA THR A 101 -15.24 1.00 -6.44
C THR A 101 -13.72 0.94 -6.47
N VAL A 102 -13.11 -0.13 -5.93
CA VAL A 102 -11.67 -0.35 -5.97
C VAL A 102 -11.30 -1.62 -6.75
N ASN A 103 -10.13 -1.56 -7.36
CA ASN A 103 -9.59 -2.64 -8.17
C ASN A 103 -9.33 -3.90 -7.33
N SER A 104 -9.54 -5.05 -7.97
CA SER A 104 -9.16 -6.36 -7.44
C SER A 104 -7.70 -6.66 -7.78
N PHE A 105 -6.95 -7.17 -6.82
CA PHE A 105 -5.59 -7.69 -7.01
C PHE A 105 -5.57 -9.19 -7.32
N GLY A 106 -6.70 -9.75 -7.77
CA GLY A 106 -6.83 -11.17 -8.11
C GLY A 106 -5.79 -11.65 -9.13
N SER A 107 -5.32 -10.80 -10.04
CA SER A 107 -4.29 -11.17 -11.02
C SER A 107 -2.97 -11.68 -10.41
N TYR A 108 -2.68 -11.39 -9.14
CA TYR A 108 -1.45 -11.86 -8.46
C TYR A 108 -1.66 -13.13 -7.61
N LEU A 109 -2.91 -13.49 -7.34
CA LEU A 109 -3.26 -14.38 -6.23
C LEU A 109 -4.52 -15.22 -6.45
N ASN A 110 -5.20 -15.08 -7.58
CA ASN A 110 -6.50 -15.71 -7.83
C ASN A 110 -6.45 -17.16 -7.38
N SER A 111 -7.37 -17.54 -6.50
CA SER A 111 -7.28 -18.79 -5.75
C SER A 111 -8.61 -19.48 -5.63
N SER A 112 -8.55 -20.80 -5.47
CA SER A 112 -9.68 -21.66 -5.11
C SER A 112 -9.28 -22.49 -3.89
N TRP A 113 -10.17 -22.53 -2.90
CA TRP A 113 -9.97 -23.34 -1.70
C TRP A 113 -10.26 -24.81 -2.01
N GLU A 114 -9.34 -25.70 -1.66
CA GLU A 114 -9.56 -27.15 -1.69
C GLU A 114 -9.91 -27.65 -0.29
N PRO A 115 -11.18 -28.03 -0.03
CA PRO A 115 -11.62 -28.43 1.30
C PRO A 115 -10.90 -29.67 1.86
N ASN A 116 -10.55 -30.62 0.99
CA ASN A 116 -9.99 -31.90 1.43
C ASN A 116 -8.54 -31.79 1.94
N SER A 117 -7.77 -30.85 1.38
CA SER A 117 -6.38 -30.61 1.77
C SER A 117 -6.21 -29.38 2.64
N GLY A 118 -7.25 -28.54 2.78
CA GLY A 118 -7.20 -27.33 3.58
C GLY A 118 -6.21 -26.30 3.05
N VAL A 119 -5.95 -26.30 1.73
CA VAL A 119 -5.02 -25.37 1.08
C VAL A 119 -5.67 -24.67 -0.11
N TYR A 120 -5.08 -23.55 -0.49
CA TYR A 120 -5.43 -22.84 -1.71
C TYR A 120 -4.66 -23.40 -2.91
N PHE A 121 -5.36 -23.58 -4.03
CA PHE A 121 -4.76 -23.63 -5.35
C PHE A 121 -4.81 -22.24 -5.97
N TYR A 122 -3.71 -21.83 -6.59
CA TYR A 122 -3.55 -20.50 -7.16
C TYR A 122 -3.48 -20.57 -8.69
N ALA A 123 -4.12 -19.63 -9.36
CA ALA A 123 -4.10 -19.43 -10.81
C ALA A 123 -3.85 -17.95 -11.14
N PRO A 124 -2.66 -17.42 -10.79
CA PRO A 124 -2.31 -16.02 -11.01
C PRO A 124 -2.05 -15.73 -12.50
N THR A 125 -2.20 -14.48 -12.90
CA THR A 125 -1.76 -13.95 -14.20
C THR A 125 -0.29 -13.49 -14.14
N TYR A 126 0.13 -12.94 -12.99
CA TYR A 126 1.48 -12.41 -12.79
C TYR A 126 2.15 -13.10 -11.61
N ILE A 127 3.43 -13.44 -11.78
CA ILE A 127 4.29 -13.99 -10.73
C ILE A 127 5.53 -13.11 -10.57
N PRO A 128 6.08 -12.95 -9.35
CA PRO A 128 7.31 -12.22 -9.16
C PRO A 128 8.50 -12.97 -9.72
N GLU A 129 9.47 -12.24 -10.26
CA GLU A 129 10.76 -12.83 -10.64
C GLU A 129 11.54 -13.27 -9.40
N GLN A 130 12.37 -14.31 -9.56
CA GLN A 130 13.12 -14.89 -8.45
C GLN A 130 14.08 -13.89 -7.79
N HIS A 131 14.62 -12.93 -8.54
CA HIS A 131 15.52 -11.92 -8.01
C HIS A 131 14.78 -10.91 -7.10
N ILE A 132 13.51 -10.63 -7.36
CA ILE A 132 12.65 -9.83 -6.49
C ILE A 132 12.34 -10.59 -5.20
N VAL A 133 12.03 -11.89 -5.29
CA VAL A 133 11.80 -12.75 -4.13
C VAL A 133 13.01 -12.77 -3.19
N LYS A 134 14.23 -12.78 -3.74
CA LYS A 134 15.48 -12.77 -2.97
C LYS A 134 15.72 -11.50 -2.14
N LEU A 135 14.98 -10.41 -2.39
CA LEU A 135 15.06 -9.20 -1.56
C LEU A 135 14.43 -9.41 -0.17
N PHE A 136 13.55 -10.40 -0.02
CA PHE A 136 12.82 -10.71 1.22
C PHE A 136 13.57 -11.80 2.02
N LYS A 137 14.23 -11.41 3.12
CA LYS A 137 14.98 -12.32 3.99
C LYS A 137 14.04 -12.99 5.01
N ASP A 138 14.38 -14.18 5.51
CA ASP A 138 13.50 -14.91 6.44
C ASP A 138 13.16 -14.15 7.73
N ALA A 139 14.07 -13.33 8.25
CA ALA A 139 13.83 -12.52 9.45
C ALA A 139 13.01 -11.23 9.20
N ASP A 140 12.72 -10.91 7.93
CA ASP A 140 11.94 -9.73 7.56
C ASP A 140 10.44 -10.01 7.73
N PHE A 141 9.77 -9.20 8.56
CA PHE A 141 8.32 -9.31 8.78
C PHE A 141 7.51 -9.28 7.48
N ARG A 142 8.00 -8.61 6.44
CA ARG A 142 7.34 -8.54 5.13
C ARG A 142 7.33 -9.89 4.43
N THR A 143 8.26 -10.78 4.67
CA THR A 143 8.45 -12.01 3.89
C THR A 143 7.18 -12.87 3.88
N ASP A 144 6.65 -13.23 5.05
CA ASP A 144 5.47 -14.10 5.14
C ASP A 144 4.13 -13.36 4.93
N ILE A 145 4.16 -12.03 4.94
CA ILE A 145 2.98 -11.18 4.75
C ILE A 145 2.81 -10.80 3.28
N PHE A 146 3.91 -10.41 2.63
CA PHE A 146 3.92 -9.93 1.25
C PHE A 146 4.10 -11.05 0.25
N LEU A 147 4.58 -12.23 0.66
CA LEU A 147 4.74 -13.39 -0.19
C LEU A 147 3.83 -14.55 0.24
N VAL A 148 3.42 -15.37 -0.73
CA VAL A 148 2.90 -16.71 -0.48
C VAL A 148 3.98 -17.68 -0.94
N LYS A 149 4.71 -18.28 0.00
CA LYS A 149 5.74 -19.28 -0.29
C LYS A 149 5.07 -20.65 -0.54
N ASN A 150 5.73 -21.49 -1.33
CA ASN A 150 5.28 -22.87 -1.63
C ASN A 150 3.84 -22.92 -2.17
N ALA A 151 3.43 -21.93 -2.96
CA ALA A 151 2.10 -21.85 -3.53
C ALA A 151 1.91 -22.90 -4.64
N ASN A 152 0.85 -23.68 -4.56
CA ASN A 152 0.43 -24.59 -5.64
C ASN A 152 -0.18 -23.77 -6.78
N VAL A 153 0.55 -23.62 -7.88
CA VAL A 153 0.22 -22.73 -9.00
C VAL A 153 -0.23 -23.54 -10.21
N THR A 154 -1.29 -23.09 -10.88
CA THR A 154 -1.73 -23.57 -12.19
C THR A 154 -1.82 -22.42 -13.19
N ILE A 155 -1.02 -22.43 -14.25
CA ILE A 155 -1.03 -21.41 -15.32
C ILE A 155 -1.17 -22.11 -16.67
N SER A 156 -2.23 -21.79 -17.41
CA SER A 156 -2.53 -22.39 -18.72
C SER A 156 -2.50 -23.93 -18.71
N GLY A 157 -3.02 -24.54 -17.64
CA GLY A 157 -3.04 -25.99 -17.45
C GLY A 157 -1.76 -26.62 -16.87
N ASN A 158 -0.66 -25.87 -16.81
CA ASN A 158 0.60 -26.35 -16.22
C ASN A 158 0.60 -26.15 -14.71
N LYS A 159 0.98 -27.18 -13.97
CA LYS A 159 1.04 -27.16 -12.50
C LYS A 159 2.48 -27.04 -12.01
N GLY A 160 2.68 -26.31 -10.91
CA GLY A 160 3.99 -26.17 -10.26
C GLY A 160 3.88 -25.59 -8.86
N VAL A 161 5.01 -25.49 -8.18
CA VAL A 161 5.14 -24.84 -6.87
C VAL A 161 6.00 -23.59 -7.03
N GLY A 162 5.55 -22.46 -6.49
CA GLY A 162 6.25 -21.19 -6.64
C GLY A 162 6.00 -20.21 -5.48
N VAL A 163 6.44 -18.97 -5.68
CA VAL A 163 6.23 -17.86 -4.75
C VAL A 163 5.35 -16.81 -5.42
N LEU A 164 4.31 -16.33 -4.72
CA LEU A 164 3.38 -15.32 -5.22
C LEU A 164 3.42 -14.05 -4.36
N ILE A 165 2.91 -12.93 -4.89
CA ILE A 165 2.73 -11.70 -4.11
C ILE A 165 1.44 -11.80 -3.28
N GLY A 166 1.60 -12.04 -1.98
CA GLY A 166 0.55 -12.20 -0.98
C GLY A 166 -0.03 -10.91 -0.37
N LYS A 167 0.62 -9.76 -0.59
CA LYS A 167 0.36 -8.48 0.10
C LYS A 167 -1.09 -8.01 -0.01
N PHE A 168 -1.70 -8.14 -1.19
CA PHE A 168 -3.07 -7.68 -1.48
C PHE A 168 -4.07 -8.84 -1.59
N ARG A 169 -3.91 -9.88 -0.77
CA ARG A 169 -4.88 -10.99 -0.68
C ARG A 169 -6.27 -10.58 -0.18
N GLY A 170 -6.38 -9.36 0.33
CA GLY A 170 -7.64 -8.71 0.66
C GLY A 170 -7.87 -8.52 2.15
N ASN A 171 -8.65 -7.49 2.47
CA ASN A 171 -9.08 -7.17 3.83
C ASN A 171 -10.12 -8.20 4.31
N LYS A 172 -9.86 -8.80 5.47
CA LYS A 172 -10.73 -9.77 6.16
C LYS A 172 -12.12 -9.17 6.44
N ASN A 173 -12.21 -7.87 6.70
CA ASN A 173 -13.46 -7.16 6.96
C ASN A 173 -14.36 -7.07 5.72
N PHE A 174 -13.84 -7.33 4.51
CA PHE A 174 -14.66 -7.43 3.30
C PHE A 174 -15.11 -8.86 2.99
N GLN A 175 -14.53 -9.87 3.65
CA GLN A 175 -14.85 -11.28 3.41
C GLN A 175 -16.19 -11.68 4.06
N THR A 176 -16.98 -12.50 3.36
CA THR A 176 -18.23 -13.09 3.87
C THR A 176 -18.06 -14.55 4.29
N ASN A 177 -16.97 -15.20 3.87
CA ASN A 177 -16.56 -16.53 4.31
C ASN A 177 -15.03 -16.58 4.44
N THR A 178 -14.50 -17.54 5.18
CA THR A 178 -13.05 -17.67 5.45
C THR A 178 -12.26 -18.33 4.32
N THR A 179 -12.94 -18.91 3.33
CA THR A 179 -12.34 -19.70 2.25
C THR A 179 -12.23 -18.94 0.93
N THR A 180 -12.82 -17.75 0.82
CA THR A 180 -12.82 -16.92 -0.39
C THR A 180 -12.07 -15.63 -0.12
N LEU A 181 -10.91 -15.50 -0.76
CA LEU A 181 -10.15 -14.26 -0.75
C LEU A 181 -10.85 -13.20 -1.61
N VAL A 182 -10.89 -11.95 -1.12
CA VAL A 182 -11.59 -10.83 -1.77
C VAL A 182 -10.69 -9.99 -2.66
N TYR A 183 -9.37 -10.11 -2.46
CA TYR A 183 -8.32 -9.41 -3.24
C TYR A 183 -8.46 -7.89 -3.27
N ARG A 184 -9.15 -7.30 -2.29
CA ARG A 184 -9.45 -5.87 -2.21
C ARG A 184 -9.12 -5.32 -0.84
N ASN A 185 -8.60 -4.11 -0.82
CA ASN A 185 -8.15 -3.38 0.36
C ASN A 185 -8.56 -1.92 0.23
N ARG A 186 -8.66 -1.20 1.35
CA ARG A 186 -8.75 0.27 1.29
C ARG A 186 -7.45 0.84 0.71
N PRO A 187 -7.52 1.73 -0.30
CA PRO A 187 -6.34 2.39 -0.88
C PRO A 187 -5.58 3.16 0.19
N LYS A 188 -4.33 2.79 0.42
CA LYS A 188 -3.40 3.51 1.32
C LYS A 188 -2.57 4.44 0.43
N MET A 189 -3.00 5.69 0.31
CA MET A 189 -2.42 6.68 -0.59
C MET A 189 -1.05 7.13 -0.08
N PHE A 190 -0.97 7.49 1.20
CA PHE A 190 0.27 7.95 1.83
C PHE A 190 0.48 7.24 3.16
N ARG A 191 1.73 6.83 3.41
CA ARG A 191 2.16 6.20 4.66
C ARG A 191 3.52 6.73 5.09
N ILE A 192 3.78 6.75 6.38
CA ILE A 192 5.04 7.28 6.91
C ILE A 192 6.27 6.51 6.40
N SER A 193 6.17 5.20 6.17
CA SER A 193 7.29 4.44 5.59
C SER A 193 7.68 4.92 4.19
N GLN A 194 6.76 5.56 3.44
CA GLN A 194 7.10 6.22 2.19
C GLN A 194 7.85 7.53 2.41
N MET A 195 7.50 8.30 3.45
CA MET A 195 8.23 9.53 3.80
C MET A 195 9.66 9.24 4.25
N TYR A 196 9.89 8.13 4.96
CA TYR A 196 11.26 7.66 5.24
C TYR A 196 12.06 7.36 3.97
N LEU A 197 11.42 6.78 2.95
CA LEU A 197 12.08 6.52 1.66
C LEU A 197 12.32 7.81 0.87
N VAL A 198 11.37 8.74 0.88
CA VAL A 198 11.50 10.06 0.23
C VAL A 198 12.67 10.84 0.82
N ASP A 199 12.77 10.92 2.14
CA ASP A 199 13.88 11.58 2.83
C ASP A 199 15.21 10.88 2.53
N ALA A 200 15.26 9.55 2.59
CA ALA A 200 16.48 8.79 2.32
C ALA A 200 16.99 8.95 0.88
N GLU A 201 16.11 9.14 -0.11
CA GLU A 201 16.50 9.40 -1.50
C GLU A 201 16.92 10.86 -1.72
N ALA A 202 16.40 11.79 -0.92
CA ALA A 202 16.71 13.22 -1.00
C ALA A 202 18.02 13.62 -0.30
N GLN A 203 18.64 12.73 0.46
CA GLN A 203 19.93 12.94 1.14
C GLN A 203 21.12 12.54 0.27
#